data_AF-A0A8K0NKQ5-F1
#
_entry.id   AF-A0A8K0NKQ5-F1
#
_cell.length_a   1.000
_cell.length_b   1.000
_cell.length_c   1.000
_cell.angle_alpha   90.00
_cell.angle_beta   90.00
_cell.angle_gamma   90.00
#
_symmetry.space_group_name_H-M   'P 1'
#
loop_
_entity.id
_entity.type
_entity.pdbx_description
1 polymer ?
#
loop_
_entity_poly.entity_id
_entity_poly.type
_entity_poly.pdbx_seq_one_letter_code
_entity_poly.pdbx_strand_id
1 'polypeptide(L)'
;MPSPVEFPPDHIFLYKPIPGVQYGGCRALVWLPKARSKSEDGEGGGSDMDTTAPLALMYHGGAFQTGSALDIPYAQVRYLLDRGVVVVSFSYRLLPHVDMKAIISDLLDSYKYVQSQTGLRADLVKAGAMIDVDPRRCAALGWSAGGSSVIYLAAAIEQGNKARTDDPPLPPLRCIAPTYPLVKLVFDEPLSKWNHALQSNPFLKQYWDQLMAEPCGTDHRLDASKMLLASEAIFGVDGRPPVPGILPAEDSRLAYVTQASTRDRPGRYIVRVDGNLGSIMCGTDAPYPDEMHPINLVTSTFPATCVVMADADQLVPPSQSQELFERLQALGVDSRLVVAKGMGHGPAEAHQTDPAWPEGND
;
A
#
# COMPACT_ATOMS: atom_id res chain seq x y z
N MET A 1 -16.30 14.98 6.82
CA MET A 1 -15.33 14.61 5.77
C MET A 1 -15.94 14.92 4.42
N PRO A 2 -15.21 15.54 3.48
CA PRO A 2 -15.32 15.15 2.09
C PRO A 2 -15.25 13.64 2.01
N SER A 3 -16.31 12.99 1.54
CA SER A 3 -16.23 11.58 1.17
C SER A 3 -15.08 11.39 0.16
N PRO A 4 -14.44 10.21 0.02
CA PRO A 4 -13.55 9.92 -1.12
C PRO A 4 -14.16 10.27 -2.48
N VAL A 5 -15.49 10.43 -2.54
CA VAL A 5 -16.25 11.01 -3.66
C VAL A 5 -15.80 12.43 -4.06
N GLU A 6 -15.23 13.24 -3.16
CA GLU A 6 -14.82 14.63 -3.45
C GLU A 6 -13.44 14.76 -4.12
N PHE A 7 -12.62 13.70 -4.13
CA PHE A 7 -11.30 13.74 -4.79
C PHE A 7 -10.96 12.42 -5.51
N PRO A 8 -11.76 12.01 -6.50
CA PRO A 8 -11.57 10.76 -7.22
C PRO A 8 -10.29 10.80 -8.07
N PRO A 9 -9.69 9.63 -8.40
CA PRO A 9 -8.61 9.56 -9.37
C PRO A 9 -9.11 9.99 -10.76
N ASP A 10 -8.23 10.64 -11.54
CA ASP A 10 -8.51 11.01 -12.93
C ASP A 10 -8.65 9.77 -13.82
N HIS A 11 -7.82 8.74 -13.55
CA HIS A 11 -7.84 7.49 -14.28
C HIS A 11 -7.70 6.27 -13.37
N ILE A 12 -8.30 5.15 -13.80
CA ILE A 12 -8.17 3.84 -13.14
C ILE A 12 -7.85 2.83 -14.22
N PHE A 13 -6.68 2.20 -14.14
CA PHE A 13 -6.23 1.21 -15.10
C PHE A 13 -6.10 -0.16 -14.45
N LEU A 14 -6.47 -1.23 -15.16
CA LEU A 14 -6.24 -2.61 -14.72
C LEU A 14 -4.85 -3.02 -15.22
N TYR A 15 -3.87 -3.17 -14.32
CA TYR A 15 -2.50 -3.53 -14.71
C TYR A 15 -2.22 -5.02 -14.59
N LYS A 16 -2.97 -5.75 -13.73
CA LYS A 16 -2.82 -7.19 -13.55
C LYS A 16 -4.19 -7.87 -13.37
N PRO A 17 -4.76 -8.49 -14.41
CA PRO A 17 -6.01 -9.24 -14.27
C PRO A 17 -5.80 -10.47 -13.36
N ILE A 18 -6.81 -10.81 -12.58
CA ILE A 18 -6.83 -12.09 -11.85
C ILE A 18 -7.61 -13.11 -12.69
N PRO A 19 -6.99 -14.24 -13.09
CA PRO A 19 -7.68 -15.26 -13.87
C PRO A 19 -8.98 -15.73 -13.21
N GLY A 20 -10.06 -15.80 -13.99
CA GLY A 20 -11.35 -16.26 -13.51
C GLY A 20 -12.17 -15.23 -12.73
N VAL A 21 -11.66 -14.00 -12.51
CA VAL A 21 -12.40 -12.93 -11.83
C VAL A 21 -12.76 -11.84 -12.84
N GLN A 22 -14.00 -11.87 -13.33
CA GLN A 22 -14.47 -10.90 -14.32
C GLN A 22 -14.36 -9.46 -13.78
N TYR A 23 -13.65 -8.59 -14.51
CA TYR A 23 -13.32 -7.21 -14.11
C TYR A 23 -12.49 -7.08 -12.81
N GLY A 24 -12.02 -8.18 -12.24
CA GLY A 24 -11.15 -8.21 -11.07
C GLY A 24 -9.67 -8.15 -11.43
N GLY A 25 -8.86 -7.82 -10.44
CA GLY A 25 -7.42 -7.72 -10.57
C GLY A 25 -6.86 -6.43 -10.00
N CYS A 26 -5.54 -6.32 -10.04
CA CYS A 26 -4.84 -5.20 -9.47
C CYS A 26 -4.90 -3.99 -10.39
N ARG A 27 -5.18 -2.82 -9.81
CA ARG A 27 -5.43 -1.55 -10.47
C ARG A 27 -4.43 -0.48 -10.07
N ALA A 28 -4.23 0.44 -11.00
CA ALA A 28 -3.48 1.68 -10.84
C ALA A 28 -4.48 2.84 -10.84
N LEU A 29 -4.56 3.57 -9.73
CA LEU A 29 -5.38 4.77 -9.59
C LEU A 29 -4.47 5.97 -9.76
N VAL A 30 -4.78 6.83 -10.71
CA VAL A 30 -3.88 7.89 -11.15
C VAL A 30 -4.53 9.24 -10.89
N TRP A 31 -3.79 10.13 -10.22
CA TRP A 31 -4.10 11.54 -10.12
C TRP A 31 -3.05 12.35 -10.88
N LEU A 32 -3.52 13.29 -11.70
CA LEU A 32 -2.69 14.13 -12.55
C LEU A 32 -2.59 15.54 -11.97
N PRO A 33 -1.39 16.15 -11.96
CA PRO A 33 -1.24 17.55 -11.58
C PRO A 33 -2.02 18.43 -12.54
N LYS A 34 -2.52 19.57 -12.04
CA LYS A 34 -3.07 20.60 -12.92
C LYS A 34 -1.95 21.09 -13.84
N ALA A 35 -2.26 21.30 -15.13
CA ALA A 35 -1.29 21.86 -16.07
C ALA A 35 -0.71 23.15 -15.49
N ARG A 36 0.62 23.22 -15.33
CA ARG A 36 1.28 24.47 -14.97
C ARG A 36 0.99 25.47 -16.09
N SER A 37 0.39 26.62 -15.76
CA SER A 37 0.55 27.78 -16.61
C SER A 37 2.05 28.00 -16.76
N LYS A 38 2.56 28.13 -18.00
CA LYS A 38 3.94 28.59 -18.23
C LYS A 38 4.15 29.79 -17.32
N SER A 39 5.12 29.73 -16.41
CA SER A 39 5.43 30.84 -15.53
C SER A 39 5.69 32.09 -16.38
N GLU A 40 5.09 33.21 -15.99
CA GLU A 40 5.37 34.52 -16.59
C GLU A 40 6.80 35.00 -16.30
N ASP A 41 7.53 34.31 -15.43
CA ASP A 41 8.93 34.57 -15.17
C ASP A 41 9.77 33.83 -16.21
N GLY A 42 10.08 34.57 -17.27
CA GLY A 42 11.11 34.21 -18.24
C GLY A 42 12.50 34.09 -17.61
N GLU A 43 13.36 33.39 -18.35
CA GLU A 43 14.79 33.18 -18.12
C GLU A 43 15.19 32.00 -17.22
N GLY A 44 15.31 30.83 -17.86
CA GLY A 44 16.08 29.71 -17.33
C GLY A 44 15.96 28.50 -18.25
N GLY A 45 17.03 28.15 -18.97
CA GLY A 45 17.05 27.06 -19.95
C GLY A 45 16.80 25.68 -19.34
N GLY A 46 15.54 25.28 -19.24
CA GLY A 46 15.15 23.90 -18.97
C GLY A 46 15.41 23.03 -20.20
N SER A 47 16.37 22.11 -20.10
CA SER A 47 16.55 21.03 -21.09
C SER A 47 15.24 20.21 -21.25
N ASP A 48 15.06 19.48 -22.36
CA ASP A 48 13.90 18.60 -22.64
C ASP A 48 13.48 17.69 -21.47
N MET A 49 14.36 17.46 -20.48
CA MET A 49 14.07 16.76 -19.21
C MET A 49 13.03 17.47 -18.31
N ASP A 50 12.68 18.72 -18.60
CA ASP A 50 11.70 19.52 -17.85
C ASP A 50 10.26 19.39 -18.40
N THR A 51 10.05 18.50 -19.39
CA THR A 51 8.75 18.30 -20.05
C THR A 51 7.96 17.07 -19.59
N THR A 52 8.59 16.18 -18.80
CA THR A 52 7.99 14.93 -18.31
C THR A 52 7.88 14.92 -16.79
N ALA A 53 6.76 14.44 -16.27
CA ALA A 53 6.43 14.47 -14.86
C ALA A 53 7.05 13.29 -14.09
N PRO A 54 7.62 13.53 -12.90
CA PRO A 54 8.00 12.45 -11.98
C PRO A 54 6.76 11.74 -11.42
N LEU A 55 6.98 10.52 -10.91
CA LEU A 55 5.93 9.64 -10.39
C LEU A 55 6.11 9.36 -8.90
N ALA A 56 5.03 9.45 -8.14
CA ALA A 56 4.94 8.97 -6.77
C ALA A 56 4.04 7.72 -6.74
N LEU A 57 4.64 6.56 -6.48
CA LEU A 57 3.96 5.27 -6.40
C LEU A 57 3.54 5.04 -4.95
N MET A 58 2.24 4.89 -4.69
CA MET A 58 1.69 4.79 -3.33
C MET A 58 1.10 3.41 -3.04
N TYR A 59 1.46 2.84 -1.88
CA TYR A 59 0.98 1.54 -1.41
C TYR A 59 0.31 1.68 -0.04
N HIS A 60 -0.93 1.21 0.07
CA HIS A 60 -1.76 1.36 1.26
C HIS A 60 -1.32 0.46 2.43
N GLY A 61 -1.77 0.79 3.64
CA GLY A 61 -1.62 -0.06 4.82
C GLY A 61 -2.72 -1.11 4.97
N GLY A 62 -2.81 -1.76 6.13
CA GLY A 62 -3.88 -2.74 6.41
C GLY A 62 -3.40 -4.18 6.62
N ALA A 63 -2.17 -4.34 7.15
CA ALA A 63 -1.60 -5.63 7.54
C ALA A 63 -1.59 -6.69 6.41
N PHE A 64 -1.54 -6.25 5.15
CA PHE A 64 -1.69 -7.11 3.96
C PHE A 64 -3.01 -7.89 3.86
N GLN A 65 -3.99 -7.60 4.73
CA GLN A 65 -5.28 -8.30 4.82
C GLN A 65 -6.45 -7.39 4.47
N THR A 66 -6.26 -6.08 4.60
CA THR A 66 -7.26 -5.03 4.41
C THR A 66 -6.63 -3.82 3.73
N GLY A 67 -7.44 -2.79 3.47
CA GLY A 67 -7.09 -1.57 2.76
C GLY A 67 -7.42 -1.65 1.27
N SER A 68 -7.27 -0.53 0.59
CA SER A 68 -7.51 -0.36 -0.83
C SER A 68 -6.58 0.71 -1.39
N ALA A 69 -6.43 0.78 -2.71
CA ALA A 69 -5.65 1.83 -3.38
C ALA A 69 -6.19 3.26 -3.16
N LEU A 70 -7.33 3.41 -2.49
CA LEU A 70 -7.90 4.69 -2.10
C LEU A 70 -7.67 5.02 -0.61
N ASP A 71 -7.14 4.09 0.19
CA ASP A 71 -6.79 4.30 1.59
C ASP A 71 -5.35 4.84 1.66
N ILE A 72 -5.19 6.05 1.13
CA ILE A 72 -3.92 6.79 1.02
C ILE A 72 -4.09 8.24 1.53
N PRO A 73 -3.01 8.92 1.97
CA PRO A 73 -3.12 10.26 2.52
C PRO A 73 -3.34 11.32 1.43
N TYR A 74 -4.60 11.68 1.19
CA TYR A 74 -4.97 12.66 0.15
C TYR A 74 -4.33 14.05 0.32
N ALA A 75 -3.96 14.45 1.54
CA ALA A 75 -3.17 15.66 1.75
C ALA A 75 -1.78 15.57 1.06
N GLN A 76 -1.13 14.41 1.15
CA GLN A 76 0.13 14.15 0.45
C GLN A 76 -0.08 14.03 -1.05
N VAL A 77 -1.18 13.41 -1.49
CA VAL A 77 -1.56 13.38 -2.92
C VAL A 77 -1.63 14.81 -3.46
N ARG A 78 -2.40 15.70 -2.82
CA ARG A 78 -2.53 17.11 -3.24
C ARG A 78 -1.19 17.85 -3.21
N TYR A 79 -0.41 17.68 -2.14
CA TYR A 79 0.92 18.28 -2.01
C TYR A 79 1.86 17.93 -3.17
N LEU A 80 1.84 16.66 -3.62
CA LEU A 80 2.64 16.16 -4.73
C LEU A 80 2.12 16.68 -6.08
N LEU A 81 0.81 16.68 -6.29
CA LEU A 81 0.17 17.21 -7.50
C LEU A 81 0.46 18.70 -7.68
N ASP A 82 0.41 19.50 -6.61
CA ASP A 82 0.74 20.94 -6.63
C ASP A 82 2.21 21.19 -7.05
N ARG A 83 3.08 20.18 -6.93
CA ARG A 83 4.49 20.21 -7.33
C ARG A 83 4.75 19.60 -8.70
N GLY A 84 3.71 19.20 -9.43
CA GLY A 84 3.83 18.61 -10.75
C GLY A 84 4.22 17.13 -10.74
N VAL A 85 4.04 16.43 -9.61
CA VAL A 85 4.29 14.99 -9.49
C VAL A 85 2.99 14.25 -9.80
N VAL A 86 3.04 13.28 -10.71
CA VAL A 86 1.91 12.36 -10.95
C VAL A 86 1.86 11.34 -9.83
N VAL A 87 0.69 11.14 -9.24
CA VAL A 87 0.49 10.16 -8.16
C VAL A 87 -0.19 8.93 -8.71
N VAL A 88 0.37 7.76 -8.45
CA VAL A 88 -0.21 6.47 -8.82
C VAL A 88 -0.31 5.60 -7.58
N SER A 89 -1.53 5.28 -7.14
CA SER A 89 -1.72 4.30 -6.08
C SER A 89 -2.10 2.94 -6.65
N PHE A 90 -1.44 1.90 -6.16
CA PHE A 90 -1.65 0.53 -6.63
C PHE A 90 -2.37 -0.31 -5.59
N SER A 91 -3.39 -1.05 -6.03
CA SER A 91 -3.93 -2.16 -5.26
C SER A 91 -3.04 -3.38 -5.45
N TYR A 92 -2.94 -4.25 -4.47
CA TYR A 92 -2.28 -5.56 -4.57
C TYR A 92 -3.18 -6.63 -3.95
N ARG A 93 -2.98 -7.91 -4.29
CA ARG A 93 -3.78 -8.99 -3.70
C ARG A 93 -3.53 -9.09 -2.21
N LEU A 94 -4.55 -9.49 -1.45
CA LEU A 94 -4.50 -9.53 0.00
C LEU A 94 -4.49 -10.96 0.55
N LEU A 95 -3.85 -11.12 1.71
CA LEU A 95 -3.97 -12.31 2.54
C LEU A 95 -5.45 -12.48 2.96
N PRO A 96 -5.95 -13.71 3.16
CA PRO A 96 -5.26 -14.99 2.98
C PRO A 96 -5.39 -15.59 1.58
N HIS A 97 -6.02 -14.89 0.61
CA HIS A 97 -6.24 -15.44 -0.74
C HIS A 97 -4.94 -15.71 -1.50
N VAL A 98 -3.88 -14.98 -1.16
CA VAL A 98 -2.53 -15.16 -1.66
C VAL A 98 -1.55 -15.20 -0.49
N ASP A 99 -0.32 -15.64 -0.74
CA ASP A 99 0.79 -15.53 0.19
C ASP A 99 1.62 -14.26 -0.06
N MET A 100 2.58 -13.98 0.81
CA MET A 100 3.45 -12.80 0.67
C MET A 100 4.28 -12.81 -0.62
N LYS A 101 4.66 -13.98 -1.15
CA LYS A 101 5.43 -14.05 -2.41
C LYS A 101 4.60 -13.52 -3.57
N ALA A 102 3.32 -13.89 -3.62
CA ALA A 102 2.39 -13.38 -4.61
C ALA A 102 2.10 -11.88 -4.43
N ILE A 103 2.06 -11.36 -3.20
CA ILE A 103 1.96 -9.92 -2.92
C ILE A 103 3.19 -9.19 -3.45
N ILE A 104 4.41 -9.65 -3.13
CA ILE A 104 5.66 -9.06 -3.62
C ILE A 104 5.70 -9.09 -5.16
N SER A 105 5.22 -10.16 -5.79
CA SER A 105 5.06 -10.22 -7.24
C SER A 105 4.07 -9.18 -7.77
N ASP A 106 2.96 -8.88 -7.08
CA ASP A 106 2.02 -7.83 -7.49
C ASP A 106 2.64 -6.43 -7.39
N LEU A 107 3.45 -6.19 -6.36
CA LEU A 107 4.23 -4.95 -6.21
C LEU A 107 5.22 -4.80 -7.37
N LEU A 108 5.98 -5.85 -7.68
CA LEU A 108 6.93 -5.84 -8.80
C LEU A 108 6.21 -5.64 -10.15
N ASP A 109 5.09 -6.32 -10.37
CA ASP A 109 4.30 -6.17 -11.60
C ASP A 109 3.73 -4.75 -11.74
N SER A 110 3.38 -4.09 -10.63
CA SER A 110 2.97 -2.68 -10.66
C SER A 110 4.10 -1.78 -11.16
N TYR A 111 5.35 -2.06 -10.76
CA TYR A 111 6.51 -1.31 -11.24
C TYR A 111 6.86 -1.66 -12.69
N LYS A 112 6.78 -2.93 -13.09
CA LYS A 112 6.91 -3.34 -14.50
C LYS A 112 5.89 -2.64 -15.39
N TYR A 113 4.65 -2.48 -14.90
CA TYR A 113 3.61 -1.71 -15.61
C TYR A 113 3.99 -0.23 -15.76
N VAL A 114 4.61 0.40 -14.77
CA VAL A 114 5.13 1.78 -14.88
C VAL A 114 6.27 1.87 -15.91
N GLN A 115 7.18 0.89 -15.92
CA GLN A 115 8.35 0.89 -16.81
C GLN A 115 8.03 0.48 -18.26
N SER A 116 6.93 -0.23 -18.48
CA SER A 116 6.58 -0.78 -19.79
C SER A 116 6.16 0.30 -20.79
N GLN A 117 6.62 0.18 -22.04
CA GLN A 117 6.19 1.02 -23.16
C GLN A 117 4.69 0.88 -23.48
N THR A 118 4.08 -0.25 -23.12
CA THR A 118 2.64 -0.52 -23.29
C THR A 118 1.87 -0.39 -21.98
N GLY A 119 2.51 0.07 -20.91
CA GLY A 119 1.91 0.20 -19.59
C GLY A 119 1.38 1.61 -19.32
N LEU A 120 1.67 2.15 -18.13
CA LEU A 120 1.08 3.39 -17.61
C LEU A 120 1.08 4.55 -18.61
N ARG A 121 2.23 4.81 -19.24
CA ARG A 121 2.37 5.91 -20.21
C ARG A 121 1.46 5.73 -21.43
N ALA A 122 1.38 4.51 -21.97
CA ALA A 122 0.51 4.23 -23.11
C ALA A 122 -0.98 4.32 -22.74
N ASP A 123 -1.35 3.84 -21.55
CA ASP A 123 -2.71 3.93 -21.05
C ASP A 123 -3.14 5.38 -20.81
N LEU A 124 -2.24 6.23 -20.28
CA LEU A 124 -2.46 7.67 -20.15
C LEU A 124 -2.68 8.34 -21.51
N VAL A 125 -1.83 8.06 -22.50
CA VAL A 125 -1.98 8.60 -23.86
C VAL A 125 -3.31 8.15 -24.47
N LYS A 126 -3.67 6.88 -24.34
CA LYS A 126 -4.94 6.32 -24.83
C LYS A 126 -6.15 6.96 -24.15
N ALA A 127 -6.02 7.32 -22.87
CA ALA A 127 -7.04 8.03 -22.11
C ALA A 127 -7.12 9.54 -22.42
N GLY A 128 -6.25 10.05 -23.31
CA GLY A 128 -6.22 11.46 -23.71
C GLY A 128 -5.56 12.37 -22.69
N ALA A 129 -4.73 11.83 -21.79
CA ALA A 129 -3.98 12.63 -20.83
C ALA A 129 -2.95 13.50 -21.55
N MET A 130 -2.93 14.80 -21.23
CA MET A 130 -2.02 15.79 -21.83
C MET A 130 -0.67 15.89 -21.10
N ILE A 131 -0.37 14.93 -20.23
CA ILE A 131 0.83 14.89 -19.42
C ILE A 131 1.64 13.66 -19.78
N ASP A 132 2.93 13.87 -19.93
CA ASP A 132 3.89 12.80 -20.16
C ASP A 132 4.64 12.47 -18.86
N VAL A 133 4.98 11.21 -18.65
CA VAL A 133 5.59 10.72 -17.39
C VAL A 133 6.99 10.17 -17.65
N ASP A 134 7.94 10.42 -16.73
CA ASP A 134 9.27 9.82 -16.78
C ASP A 134 9.36 8.61 -15.84
N PRO A 135 9.36 7.37 -16.37
CA PRO A 135 9.42 6.17 -15.53
C PRO A 135 10.77 6.03 -14.80
N ARG A 136 11.81 6.80 -15.15
CA ARG A 136 13.08 6.83 -14.42
C ARG A 136 13.05 7.72 -13.19
N ARG A 137 11.99 8.52 -13.02
CA ARG A 137 11.80 9.47 -11.91
C ARG A 137 10.69 8.99 -10.96
N CYS A 138 10.79 7.74 -10.51
CA CYS A 138 9.83 7.15 -9.58
C CYS A 138 10.32 7.20 -8.13
N ALA A 139 9.48 7.71 -7.23
CA ALA A 139 9.59 7.52 -5.79
C ALA A 139 8.47 6.58 -5.31
N ALA A 140 8.72 5.74 -4.30
CA ALA A 140 7.68 4.90 -3.71
C ALA A 140 7.40 5.27 -2.26
N LEU A 141 6.13 5.43 -1.91
CA LEU A 141 5.66 5.81 -0.58
C LEU A 141 4.67 4.76 -0.07
N GLY A 142 4.71 4.48 1.23
CA GLY A 142 3.74 3.57 1.82
C GLY A 142 3.70 3.63 3.33
N TRP A 143 2.59 3.13 3.87
CA TRP A 143 2.20 3.25 5.28
C TRP A 143 1.93 1.89 5.90
N SER A 144 2.48 1.62 7.09
CA SER A 144 2.28 0.33 7.78
C SER A 144 2.76 -0.83 6.89
N ALA A 145 1.89 -1.79 6.58
CA ALA A 145 2.12 -2.83 5.57
C ALA A 145 2.56 -2.26 4.21
N GLY A 146 2.03 -1.10 3.78
CA GLY A 146 2.50 -0.38 2.59
C GLY A 146 3.91 0.17 2.74
N GLY A 147 4.31 0.55 3.96
CA GLY A 147 5.68 0.93 4.29
C GLY A 147 6.63 -0.26 4.14
N SER A 148 6.20 -1.45 4.57
CA SER A 148 6.91 -2.69 4.27
C SER A 148 6.92 -3.01 2.77
N SER A 149 5.81 -2.76 2.05
CA SER A 149 5.68 -2.97 0.60
C SER A 149 6.73 -2.20 -0.20
N VAL A 150 7.03 -0.94 0.14
CA VAL A 150 8.05 -0.18 -0.61
C VAL A 150 9.46 -0.71 -0.39
N ILE A 151 9.73 -1.32 0.78
CA ILE A 151 11.00 -2.01 1.05
C ILE A 151 11.06 -3.32 0.24
N TYR A 152 10.00 -4.13 0.28
CA TYR A 152 9.93 -5.35 -0.54
C TYR A 152 10.05 -5.07 -2.04
N LEU A 153 9.42 -4.00 -2.52
CA LEU A 153 9.50 -3.58 -3.92
C LEU A 153 10.95 -3.23 -4.30
N ALA A 154 11.61 -2.38 -3.51
CA ALA A 154 13.01 -2.01 -3.76
C ALA A 154 13.93 -3.25 -3.78
N ALA A 155 13.75 -4.16 -2.82
CA ALA A 155 14.49 -5.42 -2.78
C ALA A 155 14.21 -6.32 -3.99
N ALA A 156 12.94 -6.47 -4.39
CA ALA A 156 12.54 -7.29 -5.53
C ALA A 156 13.13 -6.76 -6.86
N ILE A 157 13.17 -5.43 -7.04
CA ILE A 157 13.83 -4.79 -8.19
C ILE A 157 15.32 -5.16 -8.23
N GLU A 158 16.03 -5.00 -7.11
CA GLU A 158 17.45 -5.36 -7.05
C GLU A 158 17.70 -6.84 -7.31
N GLN A 159 16.92 -7.72 -6.69
CA GLN A 159 17.07 -9.16 -6.81
C GLN A 159 16.80 -9.62 -8.25
N GLY A 160 15.73 -9.10 -8.88
CA GLY A 160 15.42 -9.37 -10.28
C GLY A 160 16.56 -8.95 -11.21
N ASN A 161 17.13 -7.76 -11.00
CA ASN A 161 18.28 -7.27 -11.76
C ASN A 161 19.54 -8.13 -11.55
N LYS A 162 19.77 -8.64 -10.33
CA LYS A 162 20.90 -9.53 -10.01
C LYS A 162 20.74 -10.93 -10.62
N ALA A 163 19.50 -11.42 -10.72
CA ALA A 163 19.21 -12.76 -11.24
C ALA A 163 19.47 -12.92 -12.75
N ARG A 164 19.69 -11.81 -13.50
CA ARG A 164 19.98 -11.81 -14.95
C ARG A 164 18.98 -12.65 -15.75
N THR A 165 17.69 -12.42 -15.50
CA THR A 165 16.61 -13.01 -16.30
C THR A 165 16.60 -12.44 -17.73
N ASP A 166 15.81 -13.03 -18.63
CA ASP A 166 15.62 -12.52 -20.00
C ASP A 166 14.92 -11.14 -20.03
N ASP A 167 14.22 -10.78 -18.94
CA ASP A 167 13.63 -9.46 -18.76
C ASP A 167 14.73 -8.37 -18.66
N PRO A 168 14.55 -7.20 -19.32
CA PRO A 168 15.48 -6.09 -19.19
C PRO A 168 15.53 -5.61 -17.72
N PRO A 169 16.71 -5.14 -17.26
CA PRO A 169 16.84 -4.66 -15.89
C PRO A 169 15.94 -3.45 -15.66
N LEU A 170 15.23 -3.47 -14.53
CA LEU A 170 14.37 -2.37 -14.12
C LEU A 170 15.23 -1.27 -13.46
N PRO A 171 15.03 0.02 -13.80
CA PRO A 171 15.78 1.09 -13.13
C PRO A 171 15.44 1.12 -11.63
N PRO A 172 16.40 1.47 -10.75
CA PRO A 172 16.11 1.61 -9.33
C PRO A 172 15.14 2.77 -9.08
N LEU A 173 14.35 2.68 -8.01
CA LEU A 173 13.59 3.81 -7.51
C LEU A 173 14.54 4.95 -7.13
N ARG A 174 14.12 6.20 -7.34
CA ARG A 174 14.90 7.39 -6.95
C ARG A 174 14.97 7.53 -5.44
N CYS A 175 13.87 7.25 -4.76
CA CYS A 175 13.81 7.14 -3.31
C CYS A 175 12.61 6.30 -2.87
N ILE A 176 12.64 5.85 -1.62
CA ILE A 176 11.49 5.26 -0.94
C ILE A 176 11.20 6.01 0.38
N ALA A 177 9.94 6.08 0.76
CA ALA A 177 9.51 6.64 2.04
C ALA A 177 8.60 5.65 2.80
N PRO A 178 9.19 4.68 3.52
CA PRO A 178 8.44 3.78 4.38
C PRO A 178 8.01 4.52 5.66
N THR A 179 6.71 4.57 5.91
CA THR A 179 6.13 5.22 7.10
C THR A 179 5.65 4.17 8.10
N TYR A 180 6.25 4.22 9.31
CA TYR A 180 6.18 3.24 10.41
C TYR A 180 6.09 1.79 9.91
N PRO A 181 7.05 1.35 9.08
CA PRO A 181 7.01 0.03 8.48
C PRO A 181 7.13 -1.06 9.53
N LEU A 182 6.47 -2.19 9.28
CA LEU A 182 6.80 -3.45 9.93
C LEU A 182 8.02 -4.06 9.22
N VAL A 183 9.19 -4.07 9.85
CA VAL A 183 10.44 -4.58 9.25
C VAL A 183 10.97 -5.85 9.90
N LYS A 184 10.44 -6.21 11.07
CA LYS A 184 10.67 -7.49 11.74
C LYS A 184 9.33 -8.15 12.07
N LEU A 185 9.13 -9.35 11.54
CA LEU A 185 8.00 -10.20 11.87
C LEU A 185 8.27 -10.88 13.23
N VAL A 186 7.96 -10.21 14.33
CA VAL A 186 8.17 -10.72 15.71
C VAL A 186 6.92 -11.39 16.29
N PHE A 187 6.13 -12.04 15.44
CA PHE A 187 4.91 -12.71 15.86
C PHE A 187 5.25 -14.11 16.37
N ASP A 188 5.08 -14.33 17.67
CA ASP A 188 5.49 -15.58 18.34
C ASP A 188 4.41 -16.67 18.36
N GLU A 189 3.25 -16.41 17.73
CA GLU A 189 2.14 -17.36 17.70
C GLU A 189 2.36 -18.42 16.60
N PRO A 190 2.25 -19.72 16.91
CA PRO A 190 2.43 -20.77 15.92
C PRO A 190 1.15 -20.95 15.07
N LEU A 191 1.32 -21.20 13.77
CA LEU A 191 0.31 -21.68 12.83
C LEU A 191 -0.47 -22.88 13.37
N SER A 192 0.13 -23.73 14.20
CA SER A 192 -0.57 -24.83 14.87
C SER A 192 -1.75 -24.35 15.73
N LYS A 193 -1.66 -23.18 16.37
CA LYS A 193 -2.77 -22.55 17.12
C LYS A 193 -3.92 -22.16 16.18
N TRP A 194 -3.59 -21.56 15.03
CA TRP A 194 -4.56 -21.26 13.98
C TRP A 194 -5.24 -22.52 13.43
N ASN A 195 -4.45 -23.53 13.08
CA ASN A 195 -4.95 -24.80 12.58
C ASN A 195 -5.86 -25.49 13.60
N HIS A 196 -5.50 -25.45 14.88
CA HIS A 196 -6.34 -25.96 15.96
C HIS A 196 -7.64 -25.18 16.09
N ALA A 197 -7.62 -23.84 16.00
CA ALA A 197 -8.83 -23.01 16.01
C ALA A 197 -9.77 -23.35 14.85
N LEU A 198 -9.23 -23.51 13.63
CA LEU A 198 -10.01 -23.93 12.46
C LEU A 198 -10.60 -25.34 12.63
N GLN A 199 -9.88 -26.27 13.25
CA GLN A 199 -10.37 -27.64 13.47
C GLN A 199 -11.41 -27.73 14.58
N SER A 200 -11.23 -26.96 15.66
CA SER A 200 -12.06 -27.03 16.87
C SER A 200 -13.34 -26.18 16.79
N ASN A 201 -13.42 -25.23 15.85
CA ASN A 201 -14.55 -24.35 15.69
C ASN A 201 -15.20 -24.50 14.28
N PRO A 202 -16.29 -25.28 14.15
CA PRO A 202 -16.97 -25.49 12.87
C PRO A 202 -17.49 -24.20 12.22
N PHE A 203 -17.90 -23.20 13.00
CA PHE A 203 -18.32 -21.91 12.46
C PHE A 203 -17.14 -21.15 11.84
N LEU A 204 -15.99 -21.15 12.53
CA LEU A 204 -14.76 -20.55 12.00
C LEU A 204 -14.28 -21.27 10.75
N LYS A 205 -14.35 -22.61 10.71
CA LYS A 205 -14.01 -23.41 9.53
C LYS A 205 -14.91 -23.10 8.34
N GLN A 206 -16.23 -23.10 8.54
CA GLN A 206 -17.19 -22.77 7.49
C GLN A 206 -16.94 -21.37 6.95
N TYR A 207 -16.67 -20.41 7.83
CA TYR A 207 -16.35 -19.04 7.45
C TYR A 207 -15.05 -18.94 6.64
N TRP A 208 -13.99 -19.63 7.09
CA TRP A 208 -12.72 -19.71 6.36
C TRP A 208 -12.89 -20.31 4.97
N ASP A 209 -13.63 -21.42 4.86
CA ASP A 209 -13.91 -22.06 3.57
C ASP A 209 -14.68 -21.15 2.63
N GLN A 210 -15.67 -20.41 3.15
CA GLN A 210 -16.39 -19.39 2.39
C GLN A 210 -15.45 -18.30 1.91
N LEU A 211 -14.61 -17.73 2.79
CA LEU A 211 -13.65 -16.69 2.42
C LEU A 211 -12.70 -17.19 1.32
N MET A 212 -12.12 -18.38 1.48
CA MET A 212 -11.18 -18.94 0.51
C MET A 212 -11.84 -19.34 -0.82
N ALA A 213 -13.16 -19.57 -0.82
CA ALA A 213 -13.93 -19.79 -2.04
C ALA A 213 -14.30 -18.49 -2.79
N GLU A 214 -14.21 -17.33 -2.12
CA GLU A 214 -14.43 -16.05 -2.77
C GLU A 214 -13.27 -15.67 -3.71
N PRO A 215 -13.54 -14.84 -4.75
CA PRO A 215 -12.49 -14.23 -5.54
C PRO A 215 -11.44 -13.53 -4.68
N CYS A 216 -10.19 -13.66 -5.11
CA CYS A 216 -9.06 -12.98 -4.48
C CYS A 216 -9.33 -11.47 -4.40
N GLY A 217 -9.17 -10.93 -3.20
CA GLY A 217 -9.40 -9.51 -2.93
C GLY A 217 -8.18 -8.65 -3.20
N THR A 218 -8.41 -7.47 -3.75
CA THR A 218 -7.40 -6.41 -3.94
C THR A 218 -7.76 -5.11 -3.22
N ASP A 219 -9.02 -4.97 -2.76
CA ASP A 219 -9.53 -3.77 -2.08
C ASP A 219 -10.56 -4.18 -1.00
N HIS A 220 -10.26 -3.92 0.28
CA HIS A 220 -11.06 -4.26 1.46
C HIS A 220 -11.05 -3.14 2.49
N ARG A 221 -12.05 -2.25 2.48
CA ARG A 221 -12.10 -1.11 3.42
C ARG A 221 -12.75 -1.44 4.77
N LEU A 222 -12.28 -0.77 5.83
CA LEU A 222 -12.93 -0.77 7.14
C LEU A 222 -13.97 0.36 7.20
N ASP A 223 -15.23 0.03 7.49
CA ASP A 223 -16.26 1.04 7.78
C ASP A 223 -15.98 1.73 9.13
N ALA A 224 -15.79 3.05 9.11
CA ALA A 224 -15.51 3.89 10.27
C ALA A 224 -16.62 3.85 11.33
N SER A 225 -17.89 3.63 10.95
CA SER A 225 -18.98 3.43 11.92
C SER A 225 -18.78 2.18 12.77
N LYS A 226 -17.99 1.22 12.29
CA LYS A 226 -17.67 -0.03 12.97
C LYS A 226 -16.34 -0.01 13.70
N MET A 227 -15.57 1.09 13.66
CA MET A 227 -14.45 1.30 14.59
C MET A 227 -14.96 1.44 16.02
N LEU A 228 -16.11 2.10 16.21
CA LEU A 228 -16.82 2.15 17.50
C LEU A 228 -17.23 0.74 17.96
N LEU A 229 -17.77 -0.09 17.06
CA LEU A 229 -18.06 -1.51 17.36
C LEU A 229 -16.80 -2.33 17.68
N ALA A 230 -15.63 -1.95 17.15
CA ALA A 230 -14.38 -2.63 17.41
C ALA A 230 -13.73 -2.25 18.75
N SER A 231 -14.13 -1.11 19.34
CA SER A 231 -13.84 -0.74 20.74
C SER A 231 -14.93 -1.21 21.71
N GLU A 232 -16.20 -1.27 21.29
CA GLU A 232 -17.30 -1.78 22.11
C GLU A 232 -17.30 -3.31 22.24
N ALA A 233 -16.82 -4.05 21.23
CA ALA A 233 -16.58 -5.49 21.35
C ALA A 233 -15.42 -5.85 22.31
N ILE A 234 -14.63 -4.86 22.74
CA ILE A 234 -13.59 -5.02 23.79
C ILE A 234 -14.21 -4.85 25.20
N PHE A 235 -15.43 -4.28 25.30
CA PHE A 235 -16.12 -4.01 26.57
C PHE A 235 -17.54 -4.60 26.72
N GLY A 236 -18.04 -5.30 25.69
CA GLY A 236 -19.33 -6.01 25.72
C GLY A 236 -20.55 -5.11 25.52
N VAL A 237 -21.49 -5.59 24.70
CA VAL A 237 -22.98 -5.66 24.88
C VAL A 237 -23.68 -5.76 23.50
N ASP A 238 -24.52 -6.80 23.38
CA ASP A 238 -25.72 -7.08 22.55
C ASP A 238 -25.89 -6.63 21.07
N GLY A 239 -25.58 -7.58 20.17
CA GLY A 239 -26.39 -8.17 19.08
C GLY A 239 -27.46 -7.41 18.25
N ARG A 240 -27.28 -7.40 16.91
CA ARG A 240 -28.18 -7.89 15.80
C ARG A 240 -27.69 -7.41 14.39
N PRO A 241 -27.95 -8.11 13.25
CA PRO A 241 -27.50 -7.71 11.90
C PRO A 241 -28.64 -7.19 10.97
N PRO A 242 -28.34 -6.42 9.89
CA PRO A 242 -29.32 -6.14 8.83
C PRO A 242 -29.01 -6.79 7.45
N VAL A 243 -30.03 -6.76 6.58
CA VAL A 243 -30.37 -7.62 5.41
C VAL A 243 -30.03 -6.95 4.05
N PRO A 244 -29.74 -7.66 2.94
CA PRO A 244 -29.22 -7.07 1.68
C PRO A 244 -30.26 -6.84 0.55
N GLY A 245 -30.00 -5.83 -0.32
CA GLY A 245 -30.73 -5.62 -1.58
C GLY A 245 -30.19 -4.52 -2.55
N ILE A 246 -29.67 -4.97 -3.71
CA ILE A 246 -29.75 -4.52 -5.14
C ILE A 246 -29.60 -3.03 -5.57
N LEU A 247 -28.74 -2.78 -6.58
CA LEU A 247 -29.01 -1.89 -7.76
C LEU A 247 -28.17 -2.29 -9.03
N PRO A 248 -28.66 -2.05 -10.27
CA PRO A 248 -28.01 -2.41 -11.55
C PRO A 248 -27.18 -1.29 -12.22
N ALA A 249 -26.55 -1.67 -13.33
CA ALA A 249 -25.41 -1.08 -14.05
C ALA A 249 -25.67 0.25 -14.81
N GLU A 250 -24.67 1.15 -14.83
CA GLU A 250 -24.28 1.96 -16.03
C GLU A 250 -23.07 2.89 -15.84
N ASP A 251 -22.48 3.03 -14.64
CA ASP A 251 -21.52 4.13 -14.41
C ASP A 251 -20.16 3.63 -13.89
N SER A 252 -19.23 3.30 -14.79
CA SER A 252 -17.92 2.66 -14.46
C SER A 252 -17.00 3.51 -13.58
N ARG A 253 -17.24 4.83 -13.49
CA ARG A 253 -16.57 5.73 -12.53
C ARG A 253 -17.20 5.70 -11.15
N LEU A 254 -18.53 5.59 -11.07
CA LEU A 254 -19.27 5.50 -9.81
C LEU A 254 -19.22 4.08 -9.22
N ALA A 255 -19.13 3.06 -10.07
CA ALA A 255 -19.02 1.66 -9.68
C ALA A 255 -17.79 1.39 -8.81
N TYR A 256 -16.66 2.08 -9.04
CA TYR A 256 -15.47 1.91 -8.22
C TYR A 256 -15.60 2.58 -6.85
N VAL A 257 -16.15 3.80 -6.80
CA VAL A 257 -16.37 4.53 -5.53
C VAL A 257 -17.45 3.85 -4.68
N THR A 258 -18.45 3.22 -5.31
CA THR A 258 -19.49 2.43 -4.64
C THR A 258 -19.05 0.98 -4.36
N GLN A 259 -18.18 0.36 -5.15
CA GLN A 259 -17.53 -0.93 -4.84
C GLN A 259 -16.54 -0.82 -3.68
N ALA A 260 -15.83 0.31 -3.57
CA ALA A 260 -15.05 0.66 -2.38
C ALA A 260 -15.91 0.72 -1.10
N SER A 261 -17.24 0.81 -1.23
CA SER A 261 -18.22 0.74 -0.14
C SER A 261 -19.06 -0.55 -0.09
N THR A 262 -18.88 -1.51 -0.99
CA THR A 262 -19.78 -2.67 -1.11
C THR A 262 -19.04 -4.00 -1.19
N ARG A 263 -18.35 -4.33 -0.10
CA ARG A 263 -18.65 -5.54 0.65
C ARG A 263 -17.90 -5.48 1.98
N ASP A 264 -18.68 -5.22 3.02
CA ASP A 264 -18.42 -5.76 4.34
C ASP A 264 -18.18 -7.26 4.23
N ARG A 265 -16.95 -7.68 3.94
CA ARG A 265 -16.53 -9.05 4.21
C ARG A 265 -16.58 -9.18 5.74
N PRO A 266 -17.13 -10.26 6.31
CA PRO A 266 -17.12 -10.49 7.75
C PRO A 266 -15.70 -10.76 8.31
N GLY A 267 -14.68 -10.02 7.85
CA GLY A 267 -13.25 -10.15 8.15
C GLY A 267 -12.88 -9.79 9.59
N ARG A 268 -13.76 -10.07 10.54
CA ARG A 268 -13.57 -9.77 11.97
C ARG A 268 -13.21 -10.98 12.84
N TYR A 269 -12.88 -12.13 12.26
CA TYR A 269 -12.35 -13.26 13.05
C TYR A 269 -10.96 -13.75 12.60
N ILE A 270 -10.57 -13.68 11.33
CA ILE A 270 -9.27 -14.25 10.92
C ILE A 270 -8.07 -13.45 11.45
N VAL A 271 -8.19 -12.12 11.56
CA VAL A 271 -7.12 -11.26 12.08
C VAL A 271 -7.20 -11.11 13.61
N ARG A 272 -8.40 -11.28 14.20
CA ARG A 272 -8.64 -11.04 15.64
C ARG A 272 -8.78 -12.29 16.49
N VAL A 273 -8.78 -13.50 15.91
CA VAL A 273 -8.67 -14.76 16.68
C VAL A 273 -7.19 -15.14 16.81
N ASP A 274 -6.42 -14.30 17.49
CA ASP A 274 -5.13 -14.66 18.10
C ASP A 274 -3.84 -14.62 17.24
N GLY A 275 -3.48 -13.46 16.65
CA GLY A 275 -2.05 -13.13 16.48
C GLY A 275 -1.24 -13.87 15.39
N ASN A 276 -1.87 -14.65 14.51
CA ASN A 276 -1.19 -15.49 13.52
C ASN A 276 -0.78 -14.77 12.21
N LEU A 277 -0.71 -13.43 12.20
CA LEU A 277 -0.38 -12.67 10.99
C LEU A 277 0.97 -13.09 10.42
N GLY A 278 2.00 -13.22 11.27
CA GLY A 278 3.33 -13.68 10.85
C GLY A 278 3.29 -15.07 10.21
N SER A 279 2.55 -16.00 10.81
CA SER A 279 2.43 -17.37 10.30
C SER A 279 1.69 -17.43 8.96
N ILE A 280 0.68 -16.58 8.75
CA ILE A 280 -0.02 -16.45 7.45
C ILE A 280 0.90 -15.81 6.41
N MET A 281 1.66 -14.78 6.80
CA MET A 281 2.61 -14.12 5.91
C MET A 281 3.71 -15.07 5.43
N CYS A 282 4.22 -15.91 6.33
CA CYS A 282 5.38 -16.78 6.08
C CYS A 282 4.99 -18.20 5.67
N GLY A 283 3.76 -18.65 5.94
CA GLY A 283 3.32 -20.03 5.73
C GLY A 283 3.95 -21.07 6.67
N THR A 284 4.61 -20.61 7.74
CA THR A 284 5.35 -21.45 8.71
C THR A 284 5.24 -20.86 10.12
N ASP A 285 5.58 -21.66 11.14
CA ASP A 285 5.76 -21.19 12.52
C ASP A 285 7.03 -20.34 12.67
N ALA A 286 7.06 -19.48 13.68
CA ALA A 286 8.27 -18.77 14.09
C ALA A 286 9.36 -19.77 14.58
N PRO A 287 10.66 -19.49 14.41
CA PRO A 287 11.24 -18.27 13.82
C PRO A 287 11.03 -18.22 12.30
N TYR A 288 10.67 -17.04 11.79
CA TYR A 288 10.43 -16.87 10.35
C TYR A 288 11.74 -16.79 9.58
N PRO A 289 11.75 -17.21 8.29
CA PRO A 289 12.93 -17.11 7.44
C PRO A 289 13.41 -15.67 7.29
N ASP A 290 14.72 -15.47 7.25
CA ASP A 290 15.33 -14.13 7.20
C ASP A 290 14.82 -13.29 6.02
N GLU A 291 14.56 -13.93 4.87
CA GLU A 291 14.03 -13.29 3.67
C GLU A 291 12.62 -12.71 3.83
N MET A 292 11.90 -13.10 4.88
CA MET A 292 10.57 -12.56 5.17
C MET A 292 10.64 -11.25 5.95
N HIS A 293 11.75 -10.94 6.64
CA HIS A 293 11.91 -9.70 7.40
C HIS A 293 12.43 -8.57 6.49
N PRO A 294 11.66 -7.49 6.23
CA PRO A 294 12.12 -6.42 5.34
C PRO A 294 13.49 -5.82 5.70
N ILE A 295 13.84 -5.76 6.99
CA ILE A 295 15.14 -5.24 7.44
C ILE A 295 16.33 -6.05 6.89
N ASN A 296 16.16 -7.35 6.65
CA ASN A 296 17.19 -8.24 6.15
C ASN A 296 17.37 -8.14 4.62
N LEU A 297 16.42 -7.51 3.93
CA LEU A 297 16.45 -7.34 2.47
C LEU A 297 17.22 -6.09 2.02
N VAL A 298 17.50 -5.18 2.94
CA VAL A 298 18.21 -3.93 2.66
C VAL A 298 19.68 -4.22 2.33
N THR A 299 20.18 -3.60 1.25
CA THR A 299 21.58 -3.73 0.81
C THR A 299 22.23 -2.35 0.66
N SER A 300 23.54 -2.29 0.38
CA SER A 300 24.24 -1.03 0.13
C SER A 300 23.85 -0.33 -1.18
N THR A 301 23.06 -0.98 -2.04
CA THR A 301 22.57 -0.41 -3.30
C THR A 301 21.12 0.07 -3.22
N PHE A 302 20.51 -0.01 -2.03
CA PHE A 302 19.12 0.39 -1.84
C PHE A 302 18.89 1.85 -2.26
N PRO A 303 17.69 2.18 -2.77
CA PRO A 303 17.32 3.57 -3.04
C PRO A 303 17.49 4.48 -1.82
N ALA A 304 17.69 5.77 -2.07
CA ALA A 304 17.69 6.77 -1.00
C ALA A 304 16.40 6.64 -0.18
N THR A 305 16.50 6.59 1.14
CA THR A 305 15.37 6.17 2.00
C THR A 305 15.05 7.21 3.07
N CYS A 306 13.84 7.75 3.05
CA CYS A 306 13.30 8.59 4.12
C CYS A 306 12.39 7.75 5.02
N VAL A 307 12.90 7.28 6.14
CA VAL A 307 12.10 6.51 7.11
C VAL A 307 11.27 7.49 7.93
N VAL A 308 9.95 7.31 7.95
CA VAL A 308 9.07 8.10 8.82
C VAL A 308 8.68 7.24 10.02
N MET A 309 9.08 7.64 11.23
CA MET A 309 8.80 6.94 12.48
C MET A 309 7.68 7.65 13.23
N ALA A 310 6.65 6.90 13.63
CA ALA A 310 5.64 7.35 14.60
C ALA A 310 6.13 7.01 16.01
N ASP A 311 6.51 7.99 16.83
CA ASP A 311 7.19 7.71 18.12
C ASP A 311 6.24 7.25 19.25
N ALA A 312 4.93 7.50 19.09
CA ALA A 312 3.88 7.06 20.00
C ALA A 312 3.09 5.86 19.45
N ASP A 313 3.60 5.19 18.42
CA ASP A 313 2.98 3.99 17.83
C ASP A 313 2.91 2.84 18.85
N GLN A 314 1.70 2.31 19.05
CA GLN A 314 1.41 1.19 19.95
C GLN A 314 1.11 -0.11 19.18
N LEU A 315 1.05 -0.07 17.84
CA LEU A 315 0.79 -1.22 16.99
C LEU A 315 2.09 -1.78 16.40
N VAL A 316 2.90 -0.91 15.81
CA VAL A 316 4.25 -1.27 15.32
C VAL A 316 5.25 -0.53 16.21
N PRO A 317 6.09 -1.26 16.97
CA PRO A 317 7.06 -0.62 17.86
C PRO A 317 7.92 0.40 17.09
N PRO A 318 8.05 1.66 17.56
CA PRO A 318 8.85 2.68 16.88
C PRO A 318 10.32 2.24 16.65
N SER A 319 10.84 1.38 17.52
CA SER A 319 12.16 0.77 17.38
C SER A 319 12.37 0.08 16.04
N GLN A 320 11.33 -0.46 15.40
CA GLN A 320 11.44 -1.07 14.07
C GLN A 320 11.86 -0.04 13.00
N SER A 321 11.33 1.18 13.06
CA SER A 321 11.72 2.27 12.15
C SER A 321 13.14 2.76 12.44
N GLN A 322 13.47 2.89 13.72
CA GLN A 322 14.81 3.26 14.18
C GLN A 322 15.87 2.25 13.70
N GLU A 323 15.63 0.95 13.91
CA GLU A 323 16.53 -0.13 13.50
C GLU A 323 16.70 -0.21 11.98
N LEU A 324 15.62 0.02 11.21
CA LEU A 324 15.71 0.12 9.74
C LEU A 324 16.66 1.27 9.34
N PHE A 325 16.48 2.44 9.94
CA PHE A 325 17.32 3.61 9.67
C PHE A 325 18.79 3.34 10.01
N GLU A 326 19.08 2.77 11.17
CA GLU A 326 20.44 2.40 11.58
C GLU A 326 21.06 1.38 10.61
N ARG A 327 20.27 0.41 10.15
CA ARG A 327 20.73 -0.58 9.16
C ARG A 327 21.08 0.07 7.82
N LEU A 328 20.26 1.02 7.34
CA LEU A 328 20.51 1.80 6.12
C LEU A 328 21.79 2.63 6.24
N GLN A 329 21.98 3.33 7.36
CA GLN A 329 23.18 4.10 7.67
C GLN A 329 24.43 3.21 7.69
N ALA A 330 24.37 2.06 8.35
CA ALA A 330 25.47 1.10 8.41
C ALA A 330 25.87 0.53 7.03
N LEU A 331 24.93 0.52 6.07
CA LEU A 331 25.17 0.10 4.69
C LEU A 331 25.61 1.24 3.77
N GLY A 332 25.71 2.47 4.28
CA GLY A 332 26.07 3.66 3.50
C GLY A 332 24.97 4.15 2.56
N VAL A 333 23.71 3.75 2.79
CA VAL A 333 22.57 4.23 2.00
C VAL A 333 22.23 5.66 2.43
N ASP A 334 22.07 6.56 1.45
CA ASP A 334 21.55 7.92 1.69
C ASP A 334 20.18 7.81 2.34
N SER A 335 20.11 8.12 3.63
CA SER A 335 18.90 7.90 4.41
C SER A 335 18.69 8.98 5.46
N ARG A 336 17.42 9.27 5.71
CA ARG A 336 16.95 10.23 6.71
C ARG A 336 15.90 9.56 7.58
N LEU A 337 15.93 9.86 8.87
CA LEU A 337 14.85 9.54 9.81
C LEU A 337 14.04 10.80 10.07
N VAL A 338 12.74 10.72 9.85
CA VAL A 338 11.77 11.75 10.16
C VAL A 338 10.90 11.23 11.30
N VAL A 339 10.79 11.98 12.40
CA VAL A 339 10.05 11.56 13.59
C VAL A 339 8.74 12.31 13.67
N ALA A 340 7.62 11.59 13.58
CA ALA A 340 6.27 12.08 13.84
C ALA A 340 6.01 12.06 15.35
N LYS A 341 6.45 13.11 16.04
CA LYS A 341 6.41 13.23 17.50
C LYS A 341 4.98 13.28 18.04
N GLY A 342 4.70 12.46 19.04
CA GLY A 342 3.39 12.28 19.67
C GLY A 342 2.35 11.58 18.78
N MET A 343 2.73 11.09 17.59
CA MET A 343 1.79 10.47 16.66
C MET A 343 1.81 8.94 16.79
N GLY A 344 0.62 8.33 16.81
CA GLY A 344 0.44 6.88 16.79
C GLY A 344 0.25 6.31 15.38
N HIS A 345 -0.06 5.00 15.30
CA HIS A 345 -0.29 4.29 14.04
C HIS A 345 -1.53 4.83 13.30
N GLY A 346 -1.35 5.34 12.08
CA GLY A 346 -2.41 5.98 11.30
C GLY A 346 -2.39 7.52 11.39
N PRO A 347 -2.45 8.16 12.58
CA PRO A 347 -2.26 9.61 12.69
C PRO A 347 -0.96 10.14 12.05
N ALA A 348 0.12 9.36 12.08
CA ALA A 348 1.39 9.69 11.43
C ALA A 348 1.35 9.72 9.88
N GLU A 349 0.23 9.33 9.26
CA GLU A 349 -0.03 9.47 7.82
C GLU A 349 -0.23 10.92 7.38
N ALA A 350 -0.31 11.85 8.35
CA ALA A 350 -0.79 13.23 8.15
C ALA A 350 -2.22 13.26 7.61
N HIS A 351 -3.05 12.27 7.97
CA HIS A 351 -4.39 12.11 7.40
C HIS A 351 -5.37 13.22 7.79
N GLN A 352 -5.09 14.06 8.81
CA GLN A 352 -6.16 14.79 9.51
C GLN A 352 -5.85 16.19 10.07
N THR A 353 -4.66 16.77 9.90
CA THR A 353 -4.43 18.14 10.39
C THR A 353 -3.96 19.04 9.26
N ASP A 354 -4.83 19.96 8.88
CA ASP A 354 -4.46 21.36 8.86
C ASP A 354 -4.44 21.79 10.35
N PRO A 355 -3.29 22.17 10.94
CA PRO A 355 -2.04 22.53 10.28
C PRO A 355 -1.12 21.33 10.02
N ALA A 356 -0.07 21.59 9.23
CA ALA A 356 1.12 20.76 9.10
C ALA A 356 1.55 20.11 10.43
N TRP A 357 2.34 19.04 10.35
CA TRP A 357 2.93 18.41 11.52
C TRP A 357 3.32 19.45 12.60
N PRO A 358 2.98 19.23 13.88
CA PRO A 358 3.22 20.21 14.94
C PRO A 358 4.65 20.74 14.93
N GLU A 359 4.85 22.00 15.33
CA GLU A 359 6.20 22.60 15.46
C GLU A 359 7.16 21.65 16.20
N GLY A 360 8.35 21.43 15.63
CA GLY A 360 9.37 20.52 16.17
C GLY A 360 9.39 19.12 15.55
N ASN A 361 8.63 18.88 14.47
CA ASN A 361 8.80 17.73 13.59
C ASN A 361 9.48 18.17 12.28
N ASP A 362 10.56 17.50 11.90
CA ASP A 362 11.52 17.88 10.84
C ASP A 362 11.22 17.36 9.42
#